data_AF-A0AAD6V129-F1
#
_entry.id   AF-A0AAD6V129-F1
#
_cell.length_a   1.000
_cell.length_b   1.000
_cell.length_c   1.000
_cell.angle_alpha   90.00
_cell.angle_beta   90.00
_cell.angle_gamma   90.00
#
_symmetry.space_group_name_H-M   'P 1'
#
loop_
_entity.id
_entity.type
_entity.pdbx_description
1 polymer ?
#
loop_
_entity_poly.entity_id
_entity_poly.type
_entity_poly.pdbx_seq_one_letter_code
_entity_poly.pdbx_strand_id
1 'polypeptide(L)'
;MWTALLVLAPPGIRCSSSNNHLDPASKKFVSDCPETMFCPASSASKNTSTTTACAPRACRRDEFPFGYAAVAALPPLCARDAFCPDDGSGCRLLVPAGAACELDRDEQCAPPPDWGVLASTRNFNGSICLRSVCLYANVTLGEPCITSNTTYIDIGPSGQDVAYTVTRDNCQSPQLYCDAVSPVCKRTLPVNSLCVADQQCTSLNCAMGTCADPPETPLRIAPWQSALIATAIVGVMVAICMLLTLLHKRHRLDASRELHDYCYQQIGLRRSIIALHSVAANRCALTDEKKSG
;
A
#
# COMPACT_ATOMS: atom_id res chain seq x y z
N MET A 1 7.64 -32.68 -9.45
CA MET A 1 6.29 -32.76 -8.84
C MET A 1 6.40 -32.19 -7.45
N TRP A 2 5.97 -30.94 -7.25
CA TRP A 2 6.00 -30.29 -5.93
C TRP A 2 4.66 -30.57 -5.25
N THR A 3 4.69 -31.41 -4.22
CA THR A 3 3.55 -31.68 -3.34
C THR A 3 3.21 -30.42 -2.56
N ALA A 4 2.06 -29.82 -2.85
CA ALA A 4 1.46 -28.79 -2.03
C ALA A 4 1.17 -29.39 -0.64
N LEU A 5 1.85 -28.89 0.39
CA LEU A 5 1.40 -29.09 1.76
C LEU A 5 0.07 -28.36 1.91
N LEU A 6 -1.02 -29.13 1.92
CA LEU A 6 -2.28 -28.71 2.51
C LEU A 6 -1.98 -28.32 3.96
N VAL A 7 -2.12 -27.04 4.28
CA VAL A 7 -2.22 -26.57 5.65
C VAL A 7 -3.45 -27.28 6.24
N LEU A 8 -3.21 -28.24 7.13
CA LEU A 8 -4.25 -28.88 7.91
C LEU A 8 -4.95 -27.79 8.74
N ALA A 9 -6.23 -27.57 8.47
CA ALA A 9 -7.07 -26.70 9.28
C ALA A 9 -7.07 -27.20 10.74
N PRO A 10 -6.98 -26.31 11.75
CA PRO A 10 -7.19 -26.68 13.14
C PRO A 10 -8.54 -27.38 13.35
N PRO A 11 -8.70 -28.19 14.42
CA PRO A 11 -9.92 -28.94 14.69
C PRO A 11 -11.15 -28.06 14.50
N GLY A 12 -12.09 -28.56 13.68
CA GLY A 12 -13.17 -27.77 13.09
C GLY A 12 -13.93 -26.94 14.10
N ILE A 13 -13.58 -25.65 14.16
CA ILE A 13 -14.31 -24.65 14.94
C ILE A 13 -15.74 -24.68 14.39
N ARG A 14 -16.68 -25.01 15.26
CA ARG A 14 -18.09 -25.02 14.90
C ARG A 14 -18.59 -23.58 14.82
N CYS A 15 -19.38 -23.30 13.80
CA CYS A 15 -19.91 -21.98 13.54
C CYS A 15 -21.38 -22.06 13.10
N SER A 16 -22.08 -20.94 13.25
CA SER A 16 -23.41 -20.72 12.69
C SER A 16 -23.47 -19.41 11.93
N SER A 17 -23.93 -19.43 10.68
CA SER A 17 -24.15 -18.21 9.90
C SER A 17 -25.23 -17.30 10.50
N SER A 18 -26.08 -17.83 11.39
CA SER A 18 -27.07 -17.03 12.14
C SER A 18 -26.43 -16.06 13.14
N ASN A 19 -25.19 -16.34 13.55
CA ASN A 19 -24.44 -15.48 14.47
C ASN A 19 -23.67 -14.40 13.73
N ASN A 20 -23.69 -14.38 12.40
CA ASN A 20 -23.05 -13.35 11.60
C ASN A 20 -23.80 -12.02 11.78
N HIS A 21 -23.09 -10.98 12.19
CA HIS A 21 -23.65 -9.65 12.36
C HIS A 21 -22.56 -8.59 12.18
N LEU A 22 -22.98 -7.33 12.07
CA LEU A 22 -22.05 -6.20 12.16
C LEU A 22 -21.91 -5.79 13.62
N ASP A 23 -20.68 -5.60 14.06
CA ASP A 23 -20.39 -5.03 15.37
C ASP A 23 -21.08 -3.65 15.50
N PRO A 24 -21.88 -3.41 16.55
CA PRO A 24 -22.69 -2.20 16.64
C PRO A 24 -21.85 -0.91 16.72
N ALA A 25 -20.60 -0.97 17.20
CA ALA A 25 -19.72 0.18 17.35
C ALA A 25 -18.89 0.45 16.08
N SER A 26 -18.14 -0.53 15.61
CA SER A 26 -17.21 -0.41 14.48
C SER A 26 -17.83 -0.72 13.12
N LYS A 27 -19.02 -1.32 13.10
CA LYS A 27 -19.66 -1.91 11.91
C LYS A 27 -18.81 -2.94 11.18
N LYS A 28 -17.79 -3.50 11.85
CA LYS A 28 -17.00 -4.62 11.34
C LYS A 28 -17.87 -5.88 11.29
N PHE A 29 -17.74 -6.67 10.25
CA PHE A 29 -18.35 -8.00 10.19
C PHE A 29 -17.77 -8.94 11.26
N VAL A 30 -18.64 -9.52 12.08
CA VAL A 30 -18.33 -10.46 13.16
C VAL A 30 -18.96 -11.82 12.85
N SER A 31 -18.19 -12.88 12.99
CA SER A 31 -18.64 -14.27 12.84
C SER A 31 -17.99 -15.17 13.89
N ASP A 32 -18.49 -16.39 14.07
CA ASP A 32 -17.90 -17.40 14.95
C ASP A 32 -16.52 -17.89 14.46
N CYS A 33 -16.18 -17.64 13.19
CA CYS A 33 -14.94 -18.09 12.59
C CYS A 33 -13.83 -17.05 12.72
N PRO A 34 -12.56 -17.50 12.82
CA PRO A 34 -11.42 -16.59 12.77
C PRO A 34 -11.35 -15.88 11.41
N GLU A 35 -10.65 -14.75 11.34
CA GLU A 35 -10.64 -13.85 10.17
C GLU A 35 -10.13 -14.50 8.87
N THR A 36 -9.36 -15.59 8.94
CA THR A 36 -8.87 -16.34 7.78
C THR A 36 -9.86 -17.41 7.27
N MET A 37 -10.99 -17.56 7.96
CA MET A 37 -12.03 -18.55 7.70
C MET A 37 -13.41 -17.90 7.61
N PHE A 38 -14.38 -18.67 7.14
CA PHE A 38 -15.78 -18.28 7.06
C PHE A 38 -16.67 -19.43 7.51
N CYS A 39 -17.91 -19.10 7.88
CA CYS A 39 -18.90 -20.11 8.19
C CYS A 39 -19.72 -20.44 6.94
N PRO A 40 -19.57 -21.62 6.33
CA PRO A 40 -20.37 -21.97 5.17
C PRO A 40 -21.84 -22.12 5.58
N ALA A 41 -22.73 -21.66 4.70
CA ALA A 41 -24.17 -21.88 4.89
C ALA A 41 -24.42 -23.40 4.99
N SER A 42 -25.07 -23.82 6.08
CA SER A 42 -25.47 -25.22 6.24
C SER A 42 -26.44 -25.56 5.11
N SER A 43 -26.02 -26.42 4.20
CA SER A 43 -26.89 -27.03 3.20
C SER A 43 -27.77 -28.09 3.86
N ALA A 44 -28.60 -27.73 4.83
CA ALA A 44 -29.48 -28.67 5.52
C ALA A 44 -30.69 -27.99 6.16
N SER A 45 -31.85 -28.22 5.53
CA SER A 45 -33.14 -28.56 6.14
C SER A 45 -33.62 -27.73 7.35
N LYS A 46 -34.78 -27.11 7.18
CA LYS A 46 -35.55 -26.25 8.13
C LYS A 46 -35.74 -26.76 9.58
N ASN A 47 -35.25 -27.94 9.97
CA ASN A 47 -35.54 -28.55 11.28
C ASN A 47 -34.32 -29.10 12.03
N THR A 48 -33.08 -28.72 11.71
CA THR A 48 -31.92 -29.17 12.50
C THR A 48 -30.84 -28.10 12.55
N SER A 49 -30.53 -27.60 13.76
CA SER A 49 -29.38 -26.74 14.03
C SER A 49 -28.09 -27.55 13.86
N THR A 50 -27.70 -27.80 12.61
CA THR A 50 -26.43 -28.45 12.29
C THR A 50 -25.34 -27.39 12.27
N THR A 51 -24.59 -27.29 13.37
CA THR A 51 -23.38 -26.49 13.45
C THR A 51 -22.40 -26.96 12.37
N THR A 52 -22.02 -26.07 11.47
CA THR A 52 -21.07 -26.39 10.38
C THR A 52 -19.65 -26.03 10.86
N ALA A 53 -18.63 -26.67 10.32
CA ALA A 53 -17.25 -26.30 10.62
C ALA A 53 -16.82 -25.08 9.79
N CYS A 54 -16.02 -24.19 10.38
CA CYS A 54 -15.38 -23.10 9.66
C CYS A 54 -14.54 -23.64 8.49
N ALA A 55 -14.67 -22.99 7.34
CA ALA A 55 -13.90 -23.30 6.13
C ALA A 55 -12.92 -22.15 5.83
N PRO A 56 -11.75 -22.41 5.20
CA PRO A 56 -10.86 -21.35 4.75
C PRO A 56 -11.55 -20.39 3.78
N ARG A 57 -11.29 -19.09 3.89
CA ARG A 57 -11.84 -18.10 2.94
C ARG A 57 -11.48 -18.46 1.50
N ALA A 58 -12.46 -18.36 0.60
CA ALA A 58 -12.32 -18.70 -0.80
C ALA A 58 -11.94 -17.50 -1.69
N CYS A 59 -12.08 -16.28 -1.17
CA CYS A 59 -11.65 -15.05 -1.83
C CYS A 59 -11.13 -14.04 -0.80
N ARG A 60 -10.44 -13.02 -1.29
CA ARG A 60 -10.08 -11.83 -0.52
C ARG A 60 -10.46 -10.56 -1.26
N ARG A 61 -10.64 -9.48 -0.50
CA ARG A 61 -10.83 -8.12 -1.02
C ARG A 61 -9.51 -7.34 -1.04
N ASP A 62 -8.73 -7.48 0.04
CA ASP A 62 -7.55 -6.66 0.25
C ASP A 62 -6.29 -7.32 -0.31
N GLU A 63 -5.41 -6.52 -0.92
CA GLU A 63 -4.11 -6.98 -1.43
C GLU A 63 -3.18 -7.46 -0.30
N PHE A 64 -3.40 -6.97 0.92
CA PHE A 64 -2.66 -7.36 2.12
C PHE A 64 -3.65 -7.75 3.23
N PRO A 65 -4.22 -8.97 3.19
CA PRO A 65 -5.24 -9.39 4.15
C PRO A 65 -4.63 -9.62 5.53
N PHE A 66 -5.31 -9.12 6.56
CA PHE A 66 -4.91 -9.33 7.94
C PHE A 66 -5.15 -10.80 8.38
N GLY A 67 -4.42 -11.27 9.39
CA GLY A 67 -4.59 -12.60 9.98
C GLY A 67 -3.85 -13.74 9.28
N TYR A 68 -3.27 -13.51 8.09
CA TYR A 68 -2.45 -14.51 7.40
C TYR A 68 -0.97 -14.40 7.79
N ALA A 69 -0.30 -15.56 7.95
CA ALA A 69 1.15 -15.59 8.13
C ALA A 69 1.87 -15.18 6.83
N ALA A 70 3.07 -14.61 6.93
CA ALA A 70 3.83 -14.11 5.78
C ALA A 70 4.12 -15.15 4.68
N VAL A 71 4.09 -16.43 5.04
CA VAL A 71 4.34 -17.57 4.12
C VAL A 71 3.07 -18.35 3.75
N ALA A 72 1.91 -17.94 4.26
CA ALA A 72 0.65 -18.64 3.98
C ALA A 72 0.15 -18.33 2.56
N ALA A 73 -0.45 -19.32 1.90
CA ALA A 73 -1.15 -19.11 0.65
C ALA A 73 -2.38 -18.23 0.90
N LEU A 74 -2.42 -17.06 0.27
CA LEU A 74 -3.54 -16.13 0.37
C LEU A 74 -4.66 -16.55 -0.59
N PRO A 75 -5.95 -16.36 -0.21
CA PRO A 75 -7.06 -16.51 -1.15
C PRO A 75 -6.88 -15.61 -2.37
N PRO A 76 -7.42 -15.97 -3.54
CA PRO A 76 -7.34 -15.12 -4.72
C PRO A 76 -8.19 -13.84 -4.56
N LEU A 77 -7.77 -12.77 -5.24
CA LEU A 77 -8.64 -11.62 -5.49
C LEU A 77 -9.69 -12.00 -6.54
N CYS A 78 -10.86 -11.40 -6.46
CA CYS A 78 -11.90 -11.60 -7.48
C CYS A 78 -11.56 -10.87 -8.78
N ALA A 79 -12.12 -11.37 -9.89
CA ALA A 79 -12.05 -10.68 -11.18
C ALA A 79 -12.78 -9.33 -11.11
N ARG A 80 -12.54 -8.45 -12.10
CA ARG A 80 -13.07 -7.07 -12.11
C ARG A 80 -14.60 -6.98 -12.16
N ASP A 81 -15.26 -8.03 -12.63
CA ASP A 81 -16.72 -8.17 -12.75
C ASP A 81 -17.33 -9.00 -11.59
N ALA A 82 -16.55 -9.22 -10.54
CA ALA A 82 -16.94 -9.98 -9.37
C ALA A 82 -16.44 -9.30 -8.09
N PHE A 83 -17.09 -9.60 -6.97
CA PHE A 83 -16.71 -9.11 -5.66
C PHE A 83 -16.55 -10.26 -4.66
N CYS A 84 -15.80 -10.01 -3.60
CA CYS A 84 -15.68 -10.91 -2.46
C CYS A 84 -16.59 -10.40 -1.32
N PRO A 85 -17.61 -11.17 -0.90
CA PRO A 85 -18.46 -10.80 0.24
C PRO A 85 -17.66 -10.68 1.54
N ASP A 86 -18.20 -9.98 2.54
CA ASP A 86 -17.57 -9.78 3.86
C ASP A 86 -17.15 -11.11 4.52
N ASP A 87 -17.98 -12.15 4.38
CA ASP A 87 -17.71 -13.48 4.91
C ASP A 87 -16.53 -14.18 4.19
N GLY A 88 -16.17 -13.79 2.97
CA GLY A 88 -15.12 -14.44 2.19
C GLY A 88 -15.51 -15.81 1.63
N SER A 89 -16.81 -16.08 1.49
CA SER A 89 -17.36 -17.35 0.99
C SER A 89 -17.02 -17.68 -0.46
N GLY A 90 -16.54 -16.71 -1.25
CA GLY A 90 -16.12 -16.89 -2.63
C GLY A 90 -16.54 -15.73 -3.52
N CYS A 91 -15.93 -15.63 -4.70
CA CYS A 91 -16.25 -14.55 -5.65
C CYS A 91 -17.67 -14.68 -6.20
N ARG A 92 -18.41 -13.57 -6.19
CA ARG A 92 -19.78 -13.46 -6.72
C ARG A 92 -19.84 -12.37 -7.79
N LEU A 93 -20.75 -12.50 -8.74
CA LEU A 93 -20.99 -11.46 -9.74
C LEU A 93 -21.52 -10.19 -9.08
N LEU A 94 -21.24 -9.04 -9.70
CA LEU A 94 -21.79 -7.76 -9.24
C LEU A 94 -23.33 -7.77 -9.18
N VAL A 95 -23.85 -7.13 -8.15
CA VAL A 95 -25.27 -7.04 -7.79
C VAL A 95 -25.94 -5.93 -8.60
N PRO A 96 -27.07 -6.20 -9.28
CA PRO A 96 -27.79 -5.16 -10.02
C PRO A 96 -28.40 -4.10 -9.09
N ALA A 97 -28.64 -2.91 -9.62
CA ALA A 97 -29.36 -1.86 -8.88
C ALA A 97 -30.74 -2.35 -8.41
N GLY A 98 -31.12 -1.95 -7.20
CA GLY A 98 -32.35 -2.38 -6.51
C GLY A 98 -32.23 -3.68 -5.71
N ALA A 99 -31.15 -4.45 -5.88
CA ALA A 99 -30.88 -5.64 -5.06
C ALA A 99 -30.03 -5.33 -3.81
N ALA A 100 -29.97 -6.29 -2.90
CA ALA A 100 -29.34 -6.12 -1.60
C ALA A 100 -27.80 -6.11 -1.67
N CYS A 101 -27.17 -5.23 -0.88
CA CYS A 101 -25.72 -5.12 -0.71
C CYS A 101 -25.32 -5.04 0.76
N GLU A 102 -24.08 -5.40 1.05
CA GLU A 102 -23.48 -5.28 2.39
C GLU A 102 -23.13 -3.82 2.70
N LEU A 103 -23.18 -3.45 3.99
CA LEU A 103 -23.01 -2.05 4.44
C LEU A 103 -21.67 -1.47 3.95
N ASP A 104 -21.73 -0.32 3.28
CA ASP A 104 -20.55 0.38 2.74
C ASP A 104 -19.70 -0.45 1.75
N ARG A 105 -20.33 -1.43 1.09
CA ARG A 105 -19.71 -2.26 0.05
C ARG A 105 -20.22 -1.88 -1.35
N ASP A 106 -19.90 -0.67 -1.79
CA ASP A 106 -20.31 -0.14 -3.10
C ASP A 106 -19.80 -0.97 -4.27
N GLU A 107 -18.62 -1.59 -4.12
CA GLU A 107 -17.99 -2.39 -5.16
C GLU A 107 -18.70 -3.72 -5.41
N GLN A 108 -19.71 -4.05 -4.59
CA GLN A 108 -20.63 -5.15 -4.88
C GLN A 108 -21.63 -4.77 -5.96
N CYS A 109 -21.92 -3.48 -6.14
CA CYS A 109 -22.96 -3.00 -7.02
C CYS A 109 -22.45 -2.87 -8.46
N ALA A 110 -23.24 -3.37 -9.42
CA ALA A 110 -22.95 -3.26 -10.84
C ALA A 110 -23.02 -1.79 -11.29
N PRO A 111 -22.04 -1.29 -12.08
CA PRO A 111 -22.01 0.09 -12.54
C PRO A 111 -23.14 0.40 -13.54
N PRO A 112 -23.64 1.66 -13.63
CA PRO A 112 -24.54 2.09 -14.69
C PRO A 112 -23.79 2.23 -16.04
N PRO A 113 -24.51 2.27 -17.19
CA PRO A 113 -23.88 2.39 -18.50
C PRO A 113 -22.99 3.65 -18.67
N ASP A 114 -23.35 4.74 -18.00
CA ASP A 114 -22.69 6.05 -18.01
C ASP A 114 -21.74 6.26 -16.81
N TRP A 115 -21.26 5.17 -16.20
CA TRP A 115 -20.40 5.21 -15.01
C TRP A 115 -19.19 6.14 -15.14
N GLY A 116 -18.62 6.32 -16.33
CA GLY A 116 -17.47 7.20 -16.55
C GLY A 116 -17.72 8.67 -16.19
N VAL A 117 -18.98 9.11 -16.19
CA VAL A 117 -19.39 10.47 -15.79
C VAL A 117 -19.78 10.53 -14.31
N LEU A 118 -20.31 9.42 -13.78
CA LEU A 118 -20.83 9.32 -12.42
C LEU A 118 -19.78 8.88 -11.40
N ALA A 119 -18.68 8.29 -11.85
CA ALA A 119 -17.61 7.80 -11.00
C ALA A 119 -16.97 8.94 -10.20
N SER A 120 -16.89 8.76 -8.89
CA SER A 120 -16.24 9.69 -7.98
C SER A 120 -15.56 8.94 -6.85
N THR A 121 -14.83 9.66 -5.98
CA THR A 121 -14.24 9.06 -4.78
C THR A 121 -15.28 8.64 -3.73
N ARG A 122 -16.57 8.95 -3.94
CA ARG A 122 -17.66 8.65 -3.00
C ARG A 122 -18.51 7.43 -3.39
N ASN A 123 -18.21 6.82 -4.54
CA ASN A 123 -18.94 5.70 -5.10
C ASN A 123 -17.98 4.72 -5.80
N PHE A 124 -18.48 3.55 -6.21
CA PHE A 124 -17.74 2.61 -7.04
C PHE A 124 -18.28 2.65 -8.47
N ASN A 125 -17.56 3.34 -9.37
CA ASN A 125 -17.96 3.51 -10.76
C ASN A 125 -19.42 4.00 -10.89
N GLY A 126 -19.83 5.00 -10.12
CA GLY A 126 -21.18 5.56 -10.14
C GLY A 126 -22.23 4.75 -9.37
N SER A 127 -21.90 3.56 -8.86
CA SER A 127 -22.78 2.76 -8.01
C SER A 127 -22.47 2.93 -6.53
N ILE A 128 -23.49 2.88 -5.69
CA ILE A 128 -23.38 3.12 -4.25
C ILE A 128 -24.33 2.18 -3.49
N CYS A 129 -23.86 1.63 -2.36
CA CYS A 129 -24.70 0.85 -1.47
C CYS A 129 -25.30 1.76 -0.39
N LEU A 130 -26.60 2.02 -0.44
CA LEU A 130 -27.30 2.84 0.56
C LEU A 130 -28.44 2.04 1.18
N ARG A 131 -28.53 2.03 2.51
CA ARG A 131 -29.54 1.25 3.26
C ARG A 131 -29.61 -0.22 2.82
N SER A 132 -28.44 -0.81 2.57
CA SER A 132 -28.29 -2.19 2.08
C SER A 132 -28.95 -2.46 0.72
N VAL A 133 -29.11 -1.44 -0.12
CA VAL A 133 -29.61 -1.56 -1.49
C VAL A 133 -28.65 -0.89 -2.47
N CYS A 134 -28.32 -1.59 -3.56
CA CYS A 134 -27.51 -1.02 -4.63
C CYS A 134 -28.29 0.05 -5.38
N LEU A 135 -27.74 1.26 -5.44
CA LEU A 135 -28.30 2.41 -6.16
C LEU A 135 -27.24 3.04 -7.06
N TYR A 136 -27.67 3.96 -7.92
CA TYR A 136 -26.77 4.81 -8.71
C TYR A 136 -26.67 6.20 -8.09
N ALA A 137 -25.47 6.78 -8.12
CA ALA A 137 -25.20 8.14 -7.67
C ALA A 137 -25.48 9.16 -8.80
N ASN A 138 -26.70 9.13 -9.34
CA ASN A 138 -27.10 9.88 -10.54
C ASN A 138 -28.17 10.95 -10.29
N VAL A 139 -28.54 11.21 -9.02
CA VAL A 139 -29.58 12.20 -8.70
C VAL A 139 -29.03 13.62 -8.89
N THR A 140 -29.78 14.45 -9.60
CA THR A 140 -29.35 15.78 -10.03
C THR A 140 -29.84 16.89 -9.09
N LEU A 141 -29.39 18.13 -9.33
CA LEU A 141 -29.67 19.28 -8.47
C LEU A 141 -31.19 19.52 -8.30
N GLY A 142 -31.65 19.58 -7.05
CA GLY A 142 -33.05 19.83 -6.70
C GLY A 142 -33.95 18.60 -6.72
N GLU A 143 -33.46 17.44 -7.17
CA GLU A 143 -34.20 16.19 -7.15
C GLU A 143 -34.14 15.51 -5.77
N PRO A 144 -35.15 14.69 -5.41
CA PRO A 144 -35.18 13.98 -4.14
C PRO A 144 -34.08 12.92 -4.06
N CYS A 145 -33.39 12.87 -2.92
CA CYS A 145 -32.26 11.98 -2.69
C CYS A 145 -32.44 11.05 -1.49
N ILE A 146 -31.66 9.99 -1.48
CA ILE A 146 -31.65 8.96 -0.45
C ILE A 146 -30.35 9.09 0.33
N THR A 147 -30.46 9.19 1.65
CA THR A 147 -29.32 9.23 2.58
C THR A 147 -29.21 7.95 3.40
N SER A 148 -27.98 7.55 3.69
CA SER A 148 -27.64 6.50 4.65
C SER A 148 -26.65 7.06 5.66
N ASN A 149 -27.02 6.97 6.94
CA ASN A 149 -26.18 7.45 8.05
C ASN A 149 -25.63 6.23 8.78
N THR A 150 -24.31 6.13 8.83
CA THR A 150 -23.61 5.09 9.58
C THR A 150 -22.85 5.75 10.71
N THR A 151 -23.27 5.49 11.95
CA THR A 151 -22.57 5.97 13.14
C THR A 151 -21.58 4.92 13.61
N TYR A 152 -20.33 5.32 13.73
CA TYR A 152 -19.24 4.55 14.30
C TYR A 152 -18.90 5.09 15.68
N ILE A 153 -18.45 4.22 16.57
CA ILE A 153 -17.99 4.57 17.91
C ILE A 153 -16.54 4.13 18.01
N ASP A 154 -15.67 5.06 18.36
CA ASP A 154 -14.25 4.81 18.59
C ASP A 154 -13.82 5.36 19.96
N ILE A 155 -12.70 4.87 20.46
CA ILE A 155 -12.16 5.26 21.76
C ILE A 155 -11.26 6.47 21.56
N GLY A 156 -11.70 7.62 22.08
CA GLY A 156 -10.95 8.86 22.06
C GLY A 156 -9.63 8.77 22.85
N PRO A 157 -8.73 9.76 22.67
CA PRO A 157 -7.40 9.76 23.30
C PRO A 157 -7.42 9.76 24.84
N SER A 158 -8.54 10.12 25.45
CA SER A 158 -8.78 10.10 26.90
C SER A 158 -9.55 8.85 27.38
N GLY A 159 -9.75 7.85 26.52
CA GLY A 159 -10.50 6.63 26.83
C GLY A 159 -12.02 6.79 26.83
N GLN A 160 -12.53 7.90 26.29
CA GLN A 160 -13.97 8.19 26.19
C GLN A 160 -14.49 7.73 24.83
N ASP A 161 -15.72 7.20 24.77
CA ASP A 161 -16.35 6.86 23.50
C ASP A 161 -16.69 8.13 22.70
N VAL A 162 -16.18 8.21 21.47
CA VAL A 162 -16.45 9.29 20.51
C VAL A 162 -17.22 8.71 19.34
N ALA A 163 -18.45 9.17 19.16
CA ALA A 163 -19.27 8.79 18.02
C ALA A 163 -19.03 9.73 16.84
N TYR A 164 -18.76 9.17 15.66
CA TYR A 164 -18.71 9.91 14.40
C TYR A 164 -19.69 9.28 13.42
N THR A 165 -20.45 10.13 12.72
CA THR A 165 -21.48 9.68 11.78
C THR A 165 -21.05 10.02 10.36
N VAL A 166 -20.91 9.00 9.53
CA VAL A 166 -20.68 9.15 8.11
C VAL A 166 -22.02 9.11 7.40
N THR A 167 -22.35 10.20 6.70
CA THR A 167 -23.56 10.28 5.88
C THR A 167 -23.17 10.13 4.41
N ARG A 168 -23.87 9.24 3.72
CA ARG A 168 -23.68 8.94 2.29
C ARG A 168 -24.98 9.14 1.55
N ASP A 169 -24.91 9.51 0.28
CA ASP A 169 -26.09 9.80 -0.54
C ASP A 169 -25.91 9.46 -2.02
N ASN A 170 -27.02 9.39 -2.75
CA ASN A 170 -27.05 9.08 -4.18
C ASN A 170 -27.09 10.32 -5.09
N CYS A 171 -26.75 11.50 -4.57
CA CYS A 171 -26.57 12.68 -5.41
C CYS A 171 -25.31 12.53 -6.27
N GLN A 172 -25.29 13.22 -7.42
CA GLN A 172 -24.13 13.24 -8.28
C GLN A 172 -22.91 13.87 -7.57
N SER A 173 -21.99 13.01 -7.16
CA SER A 173 -20.76 13.40 -6.46
C SER A 173 -19.63 13.66 -7.47
N PRO A 174 -18.66 14.54 -7.15
CA PRO A 174 -18.49 15.28 -5.89
C PRO A 174 -19.23 16.63 -5.80
N GLN A 175 -19.97 17.05 -6.83
CA GLN A 175 -20.52 18.43 -6.91
C GLN A 175 -21.81 18.63 -6.14
N LEU A 176 -22.54 17.54 -5.84
CA LEU A 176 -23.80 17.57 -5.11
C LEU A 176 -23.72 16.76 -3.82
N TYR A 177 -24.58 17.11 -2.88
CA TYR A 177 -24.82 16.37 -1.63
C TYR A 177 -26.32 16.38 -1.31
N CYS A 178 -26.79 15.39 -0.57
CA CYS A 178 -28.17 15.34 -0.13
C CYS A 178 -28.36 16.14 1.16
N ASP A 179 -29.27 17.10 1.17
CA ASP A 179 -29.53 17.92 2.35
C ASP A 179 -30.40 17.19 3.38
N ALA A 180 -29.98 17.19 4.64
CA ALA A 180 -30.65 16.41 5.69
C ALA A 180 -32.01 16.98 6.12
N VAL A 181 -32.23 18.29 5.94
CA VAL A 181 -33.46 18.97 6.36
C VAL A 181 -34.51 18.92 5.25
N SER A 182 -34.07 19.16 4.03
CA SER A 182 -34.83 19.05 2.79
C SER A 182 -34.16 17.98 1.95
N PRO A 183 -34.71 16.74 1.83
CA PRO A 183 -34.04 15.59 1.20
C PRO A 183 -33.96 15.73 -0.32
N VAL A 184 -33.26 16.76 -0.77
CA VAL A 184 -32.99 17.13 -2.16
C VAL A 184 -31.50 17.39 -2.34
N CYS A 185 -30.99 17.11 -3.54
CA CYS A 185 -29.59 17.37 -3.84
C CYS A 185 -29.31 18.87 -3.94
N LYS A 186 -28.29 19.33 -3.22
CA LYS A 186 -27.76 20.71 -3.25
C LYS A 186 -26.30 20.69 -3.68
N ARG A 187 -25.79 21.85 -4.11
CA ARG A 187 -24.37 21.97 -4.51
C ARG A 187 -23.47 21.94 -3.29
N THR A 188 -22.38 21.18 -3.38
CA THR A 188 -21.31 21.22 -2.39
C THR A 188 -20.62 22.58 -2.36
N LEU A 189 -20.14 22.95 -1.19
CA LEU A 189 -19.48 24.19 -0.87
C LEU A 189 -17.96 24.05 -1.01
N PRO A 190 -17.25 25.06 -1.54
CA PRO A 190 -15.80 25.04 -1.61
C PRO A 190 -15.16 25.25 -0.23
N VAL A 191 -13.87 24.92 -0.12
CA VAL A 191 -13.04 25.18 1.07
C VAL A 191 -13.17 26.65 1.50
N ASN A 192 -13.18 26.88 2.82
CA ASN A 192 -13.44 28.14 3.53
C ASN A 192 -14.88 28.65 3.53
N SER A 193 -15.84 27.90 2.96
CA SER A 193 -17.26 28.25 3.07
C SER A 193 -17.84 27.81 4.41
N LEU A 194 -18.86 28.52 4.90
CA LEU A 194 -19.59 28.11 6.11
C LEU A 194 -20.36 26.81 5.86
N CYS A 195 -20.22 25.85 6.76
CA CYS A 195 -20.87 24.55 6.68
C CYS A 195 -21.38 24.10 8.06
N VAL A 196 -22.33 23.18 8.04
CA VAL A 196 -22.85 22.53 9.26
C VAL A 196 -22.48 21.05 9.32
N ALA A 197 -22.25 20.42 8.17
CA ALA A 197 -21.94 19.00 8.07
C ALA A 197 -20.91 18.73 6.98
N ASP A 198 -20.13 17.65 7.14
CA ASP A 198 -19.04 17.27 6.25
C ASP A 198 -19.47 17.09 4.79
N GLN A 199 -20.64 16.47 4.58
CA GLN A 199 -21.18 16.21 3.24
C GLN A 199 -21.43 17.49 2.43
N GLN A 200 -21.62 18.64 3.10
CA GLN A 200 -21.84 19.93 2.43
C GLN A 200 -20.58 20.41 1.73
N CYS A 201 -19.40 19.96 2.14
CA CYS A 201 -18.12 20.41 1.60
C CYS A 201 -17.67 19.52 0.44
N THR A 202 -17.05 20.13 -0.58
CA THR A 202 -16.35 19.36 -1.64
C THR A 202 -15.27 18.46 -1.05
N SER A 203 -14.62 18.94 0.01
CA SER A 203 -13.54 18.27 0.75
C SER A 203 -14.00 17.18 1.72
N LEU A 204 -15.32 16.99 1.92
CA LEU A 204 -15.89 16.09 2.92
C LEU A 204 -15.44 16.37 4.36
N ASN A 205 -15.08 17.61 4.66
CA ASN A 205 -14.61 17.97 6.00
C ASN A 205 -15.10 19.38 6.36
N CYS A 206 -15.98 19.44 7.35
CA CYS A 206 -16.50 20.65 7.94
C CYS A 206 -15.86 20.88 9.31
N ALA A 207 -14.70 21.54 9.32
CA ALA A 207 -13.96 21.81 10.53
C ALA A 207 -14.34 23.19 11.11
N MET A 208 -14.78 23.21 12.37
CA MET A 208 -15.12 24.44 13.09
C MET A 208 -16.16 25.32 12.35
N GLY A 209 -17.12 24.69 11.69
CA GLY A 209 -18.17 25.39 10.92
C GLY A 209 -17.73 25.95 9.57
N THR A 210 -16.54 25.58 9.09
CA THR A 210 -16.03 25.94 7.77
C THR A 210 -15.48 24.74 7.01
N CYS A 211 -15.67 24.70 5.70
CA CYS A 211 -15.11 23.64 4.87
C CYS A 211 -13.59 23.72 4.91
N ALA A 212 -12.92 22.65 5.32
CA ALA A 212 -11.47 22.57 5.40
C ALA A 212 -10.97 21.36 4.62
N ASP A 213 -9.67 21.32 4.35
CA ASP A 213 -9.05 20.11 3.82
C ASP A 213 -9.08 19.01 4.89
N PRO A 214 -9.35 17.73 4.54
CA PRO A 214 -9.35 16.64 5.50
C PRO A 214 -7.95 16.43 6.11
N PRO A 215 -7.88 15.90 7.35
CA PRO A 215 -6.61 15.71 8.06
C PRO A 215 -5.68 14.71 7.36
N GLU A 216 -6.22 13.82 6.53
CA GLU A 216 -5.46 12.85 5.71
C GLU A 216 -4.89 13.44 4.42
N THR A 217 -5.11 14.74 4.16
CA THR A 217 -4.54 15.37 2.96
C THR A 217 -3.02 15.23 2.97
N PRO A 218 -2.42 14.69 1.89
CA PRO A 218 -0.97 14.52 1.84
C PRO A 218 -0.34 15.90 2.04
N LEU A 219 0.61 15.97 2.98
CA LEU A 219 1.29 17.22 3.31
C LEU A 219 1.85 17.83 2.01
N ARG A 220 1.25 18.94 1.57
CA ARG A 220 1.75 19.71 0.43
C ARG A 220 3.02 20.42 0.89
N ILE A 221 4.15 19.75 0.74
CA ILE A 221 5.47 20.34 0.96
C ILE A 221 5.59 21.53 0.00
N ALA A 222 5.92 22.70 0.55
CA ALA A 222 6.04 23.89 -0.28
C ALA A 222 7.18 23.69 -1.30
N PRO A 223 7.04 24.14 -2.57
CA PRO A 223 8.03 23.86 -3.62
C PRO A 223 9.47 24.23 -3.25
N TRP A 224 9.65 25.26 -2.42
CA TRP A 224 10.97 25.68 -1.94
C TRP A 224 11.64 24.64 -1.02
N GLN A 225 10.86 23.92 -0.19
CA GLN A 225 11.38 22.87 0.67
C GLN A 225 11.88 21.68 -0.15
N SER A 226 11.15 21.31 -1.21
CA SER A 226 11.58 20.28 -2.16
C SER A 226 12.87 20.68 -2.87
N ALA A 227 13.01 21.95 -3.27
CA ALA A 227 14.23 22.47 -3.90
C ALA A 227 15.43 22.39 -2.95
N LEU A 228 15.28 22.79 -1.68
CA LEU A 228 16.36 22.71 -0.69
C LEU A 228 16.81 21.26 -0.46
N ILE A 229 15.87 20.33 -0.28
CA ILE A 229 16.19 18.90 -0.09
C ILE A 229 16.94 18.35 -1.31
N ALA A 230 16.48 18.66 -2.53
CA ALA A 230 17.14 18.22 -3.76
C ALA A 230 18.58 18.76 -3.86
N THR A 231 18.79 20.05 -3.57
CA THR A 231 20.14 20.65 -3.59
C THR A 231 21.07 20.06 -2.55
N ALA A 232 20.57 19.74 -1.35
CA ALA A 232 21.34 19.10 -0.30
C ALA A 232 21.79 17.68 -0.70
N ILE A 233 20.89 16.88 -1.27
CA ILE A 233 21.22 15.52 -1.76
C ILE A 233 22.28 15.59 -2.85
N VAL A 234 22.12 16.48 -3.83
CA VAL A 234 23.11 16.68 -4.90
C VAL A 234 24.46 17.15 -4.34
N GLY A 235 24.46 18.07 -3.37
CA GLY A 235 25.66 18.55 -2.71
C GLY A 235 26.44 17.43 -2.02
N VAL A 236 25.76 16.55 -1.29
CA VAL A 236 26.36 15.38 -0.64
C VAL A 236 26.93 14.40 -1.69
N MET A 237 26.18 14.13 -2.77
CA MET A 237 26.65 13.26 -3.86
C MET A 237 27.94 13.78 -4.49
N VAL A 238 28.01 15.08 -4.81
CA VAL A 238 29.21 15.72 -5.36
C VAL A 238 30.38 15.67 -4.37
N ALA A 239 30.13 15.96 -3.09
CA ALA A 239 31.17 15.90 -2.05
C ALA A 239 31.76 14.49 -1.89
N ILE A 240 30.91 13.45 -1.90
CA ILE A 240 31.36 12.04 -1.84
C ILE A 240 32.18 11.70 -3.09
N CYS A 241 31.73 12.04 -4.29
CA CYS A 241 32.49 11.81 -5.52
C CYS A 241 33.85 12.53 -5.50
N MET A 242 33.90 13.78 -5.05
CA MET A 242 35.15 14.53 -4.91
C MET A 242 36.08 13.88 -3.89
N LEU A 243 35.58 13.46 -2.72
CA LEU A 243 36.38 12.78 -1.72
C LEU A 243 36.95 11.45 -2.26
N LEU A 244 36.12 10.63 -2.91
CA LEU A 244 36.56 9.36 -3.49
C LEU A 244 37.60 9.56 -4.59
N THR A 245 37.43 10.57 -5.45
CA THR A 245 38.44 10.87 -6.49
C THR A 245 39.76 11.33 -5.89
N LEU A 246 39.74 12.14 -4.82
CA LEU A 246 40.95 12.55 -4.11
C LEU A 246 41.64 11.36 -3.42
N LEU A 247 40.89 10.48 -2.75
CA LEU A 247 41.43 9.27 -2.13
C LEU A 247 42.05 8.34 -3.17
N HIS A 248 41.36 8.12 -4.30
CA HIS A 248 41.88 7.28 -5.37
C HIS A 248 43.13 7.90 -6.02
N LYS A 249 43.18 9.22 -6.19
CA LYS A 249 44.40 9.92 -6.65
C LYS A 249 45.55 9.74 -5.68
N ARG A 250 45.32 9.86 -4.37
CA ARG A 250 46.35 9.64 -3.35
C ARG A 250 46.89 8.21 -3.40
N HIS A 251 46.00 7.21 -3.40
CA HIS A 251 46.39 5.81 -3.55
C HIS A 251 47.21 5.54 -4.81
N ARG A 252 46.85 6.15 -5.96
CA ARG A 252 47.63 6.01 -7.20
C ARG A 252 49.02 6.63 -7.10
N LEU A 253 49.14 7.78 -6.42
CA LEU A 253 50.44 8.42 -6.22
C LEU A 253 51.35 7.59 -5.32
N ASP A 254 50.81 7.02 -4.23
CA ASP A 254 51.58 6.18 -3.32
C ASP A 254 52.03 4.88 -4.01
N ALA A 255 51.15 4.22 -4.76
CA ALA A 255 51.52 3.05 -5.57
C ALA A 255 52.59 3.38 -6.64
N SER A 256 52.53 4.57 -7.25
CA SER A 256 53.54 5.00 -8.22
C SER A 256 54.90 5.26 -7.58
N ARG A 257 54.93 5.74 -6.33
CA ARG A 257 56.18 5.95 -5.58
C ARG A 257 56.83 4.61 -5.23
N GLU A 258 56.04 3.66 -4.73
CA GLU A 258 56.51 2.31 -4.44
C GLU A 258 57.13 1.66 -5.69
N LEU A 259 56.44 1.74 -6.84
CA LEU A 259 56.96 1.18 -8.10
C LEU A 259 58.30 1.81 -8.52
N HIS A 260 58.46 3.12 -8.31
CA HIS A 260 59.69 3.82 -8.63
C HIS A 260 60.86 3.36 -7.74
N ASP A 261 60.62 3.19 -6.44
CA ASP A 261 61.60 2.68 -5.49
C ASP A 261 62.00 1.23 -5.82
N TYR A 262 61.03 0.37 -6.18
CA TYR A 262 61.31 -0.99 -6.66
C TYR A 262 62.19 -1.00 -7.91
N CYS A 263 61.94 -0.10 -8.87
CA CYS A 263 62.72 0.01 -10.10
C CYS A 263 64.16 0.45 -9.82
N TYR A 264 64.36 1.44 -8.94
CA TYR A 264 65.69 1.88 -8.53
C TYR A 264 66.49 0.77 -7.85
N GLN A 265 65.85 0.00 -6.97
CA GLN A 265 66.49 -1.16 -6.33
C GLN A 265 66.91 -2.21 -7.36
N GLN A 266 66.03 -2.53 -8.34
CA GLN A 266 66.35 -3.45 -9.44
C GLN A 266 67.53 -2.98 -10.30
N ILE A 267 67.58 -1.70 -10.68
CA ILE A 267 68.68 -1.15 -11.46
C ILE A 267 69.99 -1.19 -10.66
N GLY A 268 69.94 -0.89 -9.36
CA GLY A 268 71.09 -0.98 -8.46
C GLY A 268 71.67 -2.39 -8.39
N LEU A 269 70.81 -3.41 -8.18
CA LEU A 269 71.20 -4.82 -8.17
C LEU A 269 71.76 -5.28 -9.52
N ARG A 270 71.17 -4.87 -10.64
CA ARG A 270 71.70 -5.21 -11.97
C ARG A 270 73.09 -4.60 -12.20
N ARG A 271 73.30 -3.34 -11.79
CA ARG A 271 74.61 -2.68 -11.91
C ARG A 271 75.69 -3.35 -11.07
N SER A 272 75.36 -3.76 -9.83
CA SER A 272 76.33 -4.45 -8.97
C SER A 272 76.70 -5.83 -9.52
N ILE A 273 75.75 -6.58 -10.08
CA ILE A 273 76.02 -7.87 -10.75
C ILE A 273 76.94 -7.66 -11.97
N ILE A 274 76.65 -6.69 -12.85
CA ILE A 274 77.49 -6.40 -14.03
C ILE A 274 78.91 -6.00 -13.60
N ALA A 275 79.05 -5.16 -12.58
CA ALA A 275 80.36 -4.77 -12.06
C ALA A 275 81.14 -5.97 -11.47
N LEU A 276 80.46 -6.88 -10.78
CA LEU A 276 81.09 -8.10 -10.27
C LEU A 276 81.58 -9.00 -11.42
N HIS A 277 80.75 -9.17 -12.46
CA HIS A 277 81.12 -9.96 -13.64
C HIS A 277 82.26 -9.32 -14.46
N SER A 278 82.29 -7.99 -14.60
CA SER A 278 83.37 -7.33 -15.34
C SER A 278 84.72 -7.42 -14.61
N VAL A 279 84.72 -7.32 -13.27
CA VAL A 279 85.92 -7.55 -12.45
C VAL A 279 86.39 -9.00 -12.55
N ALA A 280 85.45 -9.97 -12.51
CA ALA A 280 85.77 -11.38 -12.69
C ALA A 280 86.35 -11.69 -14.08
N ALA A 281 85.73 -11.15 -15.15
CA ALA A 281 86.19 -11.32 -16.53
C ALA A 281 87.60 -10.73 -16.74
N ASN A 282 87.87 -9.53 -16.21
CA ASN A 282 89.20 -8.93 -16.26
C ASN A 282 90.25 -9.77 -15.52
N ARG A 283 89.89 -10.39 -14.39
CA ARG A 283 90.80 -11.31 -13.69
C ARG A 283 91.11 -12.55 -14.51
N CYS A 284 90.13 -13.13 -15.21
CA CYS A 284 90.35 -14.27 -16.11
C CYS A 284 91.28 -13.92 -17.29
N ALA A 285 91.11 -12.74 -17.91
CA ALA A 285 91.96 -12.30 -19.01
C ALA A 285 93.44 -12.15 -18.59
N LEU A 286 93.70 -11.58 -17.40
CA LEU A 286 95.07 -11.43 -16.88
C LEU A 286 95.75 -12.77 -16.52
N THR A 287 94.97 -13.81 -16.17
CA THR A 287 95.53 -15.14 -15.89
C THR A 287 95.95 -15.90 -17.16
N ASP A 288 95.34 -15.61 -18.31
CA ASP A 288 95.72 -16.23 -19.59
C ASP A 288 97.01 -15.62 -20.17
N GLU A 289 97.24 -14.31 -20.02
CA GLU A 289 98.51 -13.70 -20.43
C GLU A 289 99.71 -14.24 -19.65
N LYS A 290 99.55 -14.52 -18.35
CA LYS A 290 100.63 -15.08 -17.51
C LYS A 290 101.01 -16.53 -17.83
N LYS A 291 100.22 -17.24 -18.65
CA LYS A 291 100.53 -18.61 -19.10
C LYS A 291 101.22 -18.65 -20.47
N SER A 292 101.30 -17.53 -21.18
CA SER A 292 101.88 -17.44 -22.53
C SER A 292 103.28 -16.79 -22.57
N GLY A 293 103.92 -16.57 -21.42
CA GLY A 293 105.33 -16.18 -21.29
C GLY A 293 106.05 -17.11 -20.34
#